data_AF-A0A9W5NZ22-F1
#
_entry.id   AF-A0A9W5NZ22-F1
#
_cell.length_a   1.000
_cell.length_b   1.000
_cell.length_c   1.000
_cell.angle_alpha   90.00
_cell.angle_beta   90.00
_cell.angle_gamma   90.00
#
_symmetry.space_group_name_H-M   'P 1'
#
loop_
_entity.id
_entity.type
_entity.pdbx_description
1 polymer ?
#
loop_
_entity_poly.entity_id
_entity_poly.type
_entity_poly.pdbx_seq_one_letter_code
_entity_poly.pdbx_strand_id
1 'polypeptide(L)'
;MAHVQKYTKGNVQGLSIHWDRKTENHSNQDIDNERSHLNYDLCEKEGDTLSRMNDRLNEVHCLNRKDVKVCADWVVTLPESLKDTSEKEQREFFEKTYEFLANRYGGEKNVLSANVHNDETRPHIHFAFIPVVWDEKKLREKVSAKEVLTRKELKTFHQDLDKFLKKEIPYIYKEGILNDKTIGVDTVKDLKKYSGEIQKQKDAMDADYKGYEQKIEKQMQSVDKELKSKKDELLKLSRALPQTFNLKVKGKEKKTEVVKTGLFKSETVTNETGNWIVSDGEMRRMQKVLRDANFVKEDYERLQRTDLVKENKELHDKVNSLADGYVKAINENTDLHEKNRELCKEISSLKAHIKDLKENVKVLYFNTKKVLGKHFELFRELVKNELDMKGIDNQFDRNYKKEIKNQRGYDMER
;
A
#
# COMPACT_ATOMS: atom_id res chain seq x y z
N MET A 1 1.07 -8.35 11.95
CA MET A 1 2.44 -8.28 11.38
C MET A 1 3.39 -7.95 12.51
N ALA A 2 4.61 -8.49 12.52
CA ALA A 2 5.60 -8.17 13.55
C ALA A 2 6.98 -7.89 12.93
N HIS A 3 7.65 -6.83 13.38
CA HIS A 3 8.96 -6.38 12.92
C HIS A 3 9.82 -5.93 14.10
N VAL A 4 11.14 -6.15 14.03
CA VAL A 4 12.08 -5.72 15.07
C VAL A 4 13.18 -4.81 14.52
N GLN A 5 13.46 -3.74 15.25
CA GLN A 5 14.57 -2.82 14.96
C GLN A 5 15.52 -2.69 16.14
N LYS A 6 16.80 -2.41 15.85
CA LYS A 6 17.89 -2.34 16.84
C LYS A 6 18.46 -0.92 16.92
N TYR A 7 18.58 -0.39 18.12
CA TYR A 7 18.90 1.03 18.37
C TYR A 7 20.12 1.22 19.26
N THR A 8 20.90 2.26 18.95
CA THR A 8 21.98 2.71 19.86
C THR A 8 21.39 3.56 20.98
N LYS A 9 22.17 3.80 22.04
CA LYS A 9 21.72 4.60 23.19
C LYS A 9 21.21 5.99 22.78
N GLY A 10 21.89 6.65 21.83
CA GLY A 10 21.48 7.96 21.33
C GLY A 10 20.16 7.95 20.56
N ASN A 11 19.82 6.85 19.88
CA ASN A 11 18.54 6.74 19.17
C ASN A 11 17.36 6.59 20.15
N VAL A 12 17.55 5.91 21.29
CA VAL A 12 16.49 5.62 22.25
C VAL A 12 15.88 6.90 22.84
N GLN A 13 16.65 7.98 22.98
CA GLN A 13 16.11 9.25 23.47
C GLN A 13 14.99 9.80 22.59
N GLY A 14 15.22 9.92 21.28
CA GLY A 14 14.20 10.36 20.33
C GLY A 14 13.03 9.37 20.23
N LEU A 15 13.31 8.07 20.29
CA LEU A 15 12.28 7.03 20.25
C LEU A 15 11.39 7.03 21.49
N SER A 16 11.94 7.33 22.68
CA SER A 16 11.14 7.41 23.90
C SER A 16 10.10 8.53 23.84
N ILE A 17 10.38 9.63 23.13
CA ILE A 17 9.41 10.70 22.90
C ILE A 17 8.26 10.19 22.01
N HIS A 18 8.58 9.37 21.01
CA HIS A 18 7.59 8.76 20.13
C HIS A 18 6.73 7.71 20.85
N TRP A 19 7.36 6.75 21.55
CA TRP A 19 6.65 5.69 22.27
C TRP A 19 5.78 6.24 23.41
N ASP A 20 6.32 7.18 24.20
CA ASP A 20 5.63 7.72 25.38
C ASP A 20 4.76 8.95 25.02
N ARG A 21 4.63 9.31 23.72
CA ARG A 21 3.90 10.50 23.21
C ARG A 21 4.19 11.80 24.00
N LYS A 22 5.46 12.10 24.27
CA LYS A 22 5.88 13.26 25.11
C LYS A 22 5.74 14.63 24.43
N THR A 23 5.26 14.71 23.18
CA THR A 23 5.11 15.94 22.40
C THR A 23 3.86 15.86 21.55
N GLU A 24 3.17 16.98 21.31
CA GLU A 24 2.01 17.04 20.41
C GLU A 24 2.39 17.25 18.92
N ASN A 25 3.62 17.68 18.67
CA ASN A 25 4.14 17.91 17.31
C ASN A 25 4.83 16.65 16.79
N HIS A 26 4.16 15.95 15.87
CA HIS A 26 4.68 14.73 15.27
C HIS A 26 5.03 14.93 13.80
N SER A 27 6.16 14.33 13.37
CA SER A 27 6.52 14.27 11.95
C SER A 27 5.70 13.25 11.17
N ASN A 28 5.14 12.25 11.86
CA ASN A 28 4.18 11.31 11.29
C ASN A 28 2.80 11.98 11.21
N GLN A 29 2.30 12.20 9.98
CA GLN A 29 1.00 12.81 9.73
C GLN A 29 -0.18 11.87 10.02
N ASP A 30 0.09 10.58 10.22
CA ASP A 30 -0.94 9.57 10.54
C ASP A 30 -1.30 9.54 12.03
N ILE A 31 -0.59 10.28 12.89
CA ILE A 31 -0.91 10.37 14.32
C ILE A 31 -2.06 11.34 14.53
N ASP A 32 -3.15 10.81 15.09
CA ASP A 32 -4.32 11.56 15.49
C ASP A 32 -4.24 11.94 16.99
N ASN A 33 -3.85 13.19 17.26
CA ASN A 33 -3.71 13.71 18.62
C ASN A 33 -5.00 13.61 19.45
N GLU A 34 -6.18 13.62 18.82
CA GLU A 34 -7.44 13.47 19.54
C GLU A 34 -7.62 12.04 20.07
N ARG A 35 -6.92 11.05 19.50
CA ARG A 35 -6.97 9.64 19.90
C ARG A 35 -5.81 9.21 20.79
N SER A 36 -4.78 10.04 20.99
CA SER A 36 -3.59 9.69 21.79
C SER A 36 -3.93 9.32 23.25
N HIS A 37 -5.03 9.81 23.79
CA HIS A 37 -5.53 9.44 25.13
C HIS A 37 -6.02 7.98 25.22
N LEU A 38 -6.22 7.31 24.08
CA LEU A 38 -6.57 5.89 23.99
C LEU A 38 -5.34 4.97 24.00
N ASN A 39 -4.14 5.54 23.92
CA ASN A 39 -2.90 4.79 24.05
C ASN A 39 -2.71 4.34 25.51
N TYR A 40 -2.00 3.23 25.71
CA TYR A 40 -1.70 2.73 27.05
C TYR A 40 -0.37 1.96 27.08
N ASP A 41 0.34 2.03 28.21
CA ASP A 41 1.57 1.28 28.45
C ASP A 41 1.25 0.00 29.22
N LEU A 42 1.67 -1.15 28.69
CA LEU A 42 1.59 -2.45 29.37
C LEU A 42 2.80 -2.70 30.29
N CYS A 43 3.83 -1.85 30.24
CA CYS A 43 4.99 -1.92 31.10
C CYS A 43 4.71 -1.13 32.40
N GLU A 44 4.06 -1.77 33.38
CA GLU A 44 3.70 -1.18 34.69
C GLU A 44 4.91 -1.00 35.63
N LYS A 45 5.92 -0.26 35.19
CA LYS A 45 7.14 0.01 35.96
C LYS A 45 7.31 1.48 36.27
N GLU A 46 7.91 1.76 37.43
CA GLU A 46 8.32 3.11 37.81
C GLU A 46 9.40 3.67 36.86
N GLY A 47 9.45 5.01 36.79
CA GLY A 47 10.38 5.75 35.94
C GLY A 47 9.96 5.78 34.47
N ASP A 48 10.64 6.60 33.67
CA ASP A 48 10.43 6.64 32.22
C ASP A 48 11.34 5.64 31.49
N THR A 49 11.09 5.45 30.19
CA THR A 49 11.85 4.54 29.33
C THR A 49 13.37 4.73 29.42
N LEU A 50 13.85 5.97 29.57
CA LEU A 50 15.28 6.29 29.63
C LEU A 50 15.89 5.98 30.98
N SER A 51 15.18 6.28 32.06
CA SER A 51 15.58 5.93 33.43
C SER A 51 15.72 4.41 33.54
N ARG A 52 14.69 3.65 33.14
CA ARG A 52 14.71 2.18 33.12
C ARG A 52 15.87 1.61 32.29
N MET A 53 16.18 2.24 31.16
CA MET A 53 17.32 1.83 30.34
C MET A 53 18.64 2.07 31.06
N ASN A 54 18.83 3.24 31.67
CA ASN A 54 20.08 3.56 32.36
C ASN A 54 20.29 2.65 33.58
N ASP A 55 19.24 2.41 34.37
CA ASP A 55 19.29 1.52 35.53
C ASP A 55 19.70 0.12 35.11
N ARG A 56 19.01 -0.46 34.12
CA ARG A 56 19.34 -1.81 33.66
C ARG A 56 20.73 -1.89 33.02
N LEU A 57 21.18 -0.84 32.32
CA LEU A 57 22.56 -0.78 31.78
C LEU A 57 23.64 -0.68 32.87
N ASN A 58 23.31 -0.20 34.07
CA ASN A 58 24.23 -0.19 35.21
C ASN A 58 24.34 -1.58 35.87
N GLU A 59 23.34 -2.44 35.71
CA GLU A 59 23.31 -3.80 36.24
C GLU A 59 24.01 -4.83 35.35
N VAL A 60 24.06 -4.59 34.03
CA VAL A 60 24.61 -5.53 33.06
C VAL A 60 25.87 -4.99 32.38
N HIS A 61 26.73 -5.88 31.91
CA HIS A 61 27.89 -5.45 31.16
C HIS A 61 27.52 -4.93 29.77
N CYS A 62 27.70 -3.63 29.53
CA CYS A 62 27.62 -3.02 28.21
C CYS A 62 29.02 -2.65 27.70
N LEU A 63 29.30 -2.92 26.42
CA LEU A 63 30.55 -2.48 25.81
C LEU A 63 30.56 -0.95 25.67
N ASN A 64 31.67 -0.31 26.01
CA ASN A 64 31.83 1.13 25.85
C ASN A 64 32.15 1.51 24.40
N ARG A 65 31.19 1.29 23.48
CA ARG A 65 31.28 1.73 22.08
C ARG A 65 29.97 2.42 21.67
N LYS A 66 30.08 3.45 20.83
CA LYS A 66 28.93 4.27 20.39
C LYS A 66 27.93 3.49 19.52
N ASP A 67 28.37 2.43 18.86
CA ASP A 67 27.60 1.63 17.91
C ASP A 67 26.85 0.45 18.56
N VAL A 68 27.00 0.25 19.88
CA VAL A 68 26.32 -0.84 20.59
C VAL A 68 24.81 -0.65 20.50
N LYS A 69 24.14 -1.71 20.03
CA LYS A 69 22.69 -1.78 20.00
C LYS A 69 22.17 -2.17 21.39
N VAL A 70 21.89 -1.15 22.20
CA VAL A 70 21.48 -1.29 23.60
C VAL A 70 20.00 -1.59 23.77
N CYS A 71 19.20 -1.30 22.74
CA CYS A 71 17.77 -1.50 22.73
C CYS A 71 17.35 -2.20 21.44
N ALA A 72 16.33 -3.05 21.54
CA ALA A 72 15.56 -3.52 20.40
C ALA A 72 14.08 -3.25 20.66
N ASP A 73 13.34 -2.96 19.59
CA ASP A 73 11.92 -2.66 19.64
C ASP A 73 11.18 -3.60 18.69
N TRP A 74 10.24 -4.38 19.23
CA TRP A 74 9.29 -5.12 18.43
C TRP A 74 8.04 -4.29 18.22
N VAL A 75 7.68 -4.06 16.96
CA VAL A 75 6.37 -3.54 16.58
C VAL A 75 5.48 -4.71 16.23
N VAL A 76 4.39 -4.93 16.96
CA VAL A 76 3.39 -5.96 16.64
C VAL A 76 2.04 -5.30 16.39
N THR A 77 1.55 -5.41 15.16
CA THR A 77 0.28 -4.81 14.73
C THR A 77 -0.87 -5.78 14.91
N LEU A 78 -2.01 -5.26 15.37
CA LEU A 78 -3.27 -5.99 15.47
C LEU A 78 -3.64 -6.65 14.12
N PRO A 79 -3.89 -7.96 14.09
CA PRO A 79 -4.34 -8.68 12.89
C PRO A 79 -5.64 -8.12 12.33
N GLU A 80 -5.83 -8.19 11.00
CA GLU A 80 -7.07 -7.71 10.37
C GLU A 80 -8.30 -8.44 10.87
N SER A 81 -8.17 -9.74 11.15
CA SER A 81 -9.24 -10.57 11.70
C SER A 81 -9.76 -10.10 13.06
N LEU A 82 -8.99 -9.26 13.77
CA LEU A 82 -9.34 -8.71 15.08
C LEU A 82 -9.76 -7.24 15.02
N LYS A 83 -9.74 -6.59 13.85
CA LYS A 83 -10.01 -5.16 13.73
C LYS A 83 -11.39 -4.74 14.26
N ASP A 84 -12.40 -5.57 14.01
CA ASP A 84 -13.79 -5.30 14.40
C ASP A 84 -14.18 -5.99 15.71
N THR A 85 -13.21 -6.55 16.44
CA THR A 85 -13.44 -7.13 17.78
C THR A 85 -13.53 -6.04 18.85
N SER A 86 -14.07 -6.37 20.02
CA SER A 86 -14.22 -5.40 21.11
C SER A 86 -12.87 -4.89 21.61
N GLU A 87 -12.83 -3.66 22.13
CA GLU A 87 -11.60 -3.08 22.70
C GLU A 87 -10.96 -3.98 23.78
N LYS A 88 -11.80 -4.70 24.54
CA LYS A 88 -11.34 -5.68 25.52
C LYS A 88 -10.58 -6.85 24.87
N GLU A 89 -11.09 -7.38 23.77
CA GLU A 89 -10.44 -8.49 23.04
C GLU A 89 -9.15 -8.02 22.34
N GLN A 90 -9.14 -6.80 21.80
CA GLN A 90 -7.93 -6.19 21.25
C GLN A 90 -6.87 -5.96 22.32
N ARG A 91 -7.28 -5.46 23.50
CA ARG A 91 -6.39 -5.27 24.64
C ARG A 91 -5.81 -6.60 25.12
N GLU A 92 -6.64 -7.63 25.23
CA GLU A 92 -6.20 -8.97 25.62
C GLU A 92 -5.18 -9.56 24.64
N PHE A 93 -5.33 -9.32 23.34
CA PHE A 93 -4.33 -9.67 22.33
C PHE A 93 -2.97 -9.01 22.62
N PHE A 94 -2.96 -7.71 22.97
CA PHE A 94 -1.72 -7.00 23.29
C PHE A 94 -1.12 -7.43 24.63
N GLU A 95 -1.92 -7.69 25.65
CA GLU A 95 -1.48 -8.21 26.95
C GLU A 95 -0.79 -9.59 26.78
N LYS A 96 -1.36 -10.48 25.98
CA LYS A 96 -0.73 -11.77 25.65
C LYS A 96 0.49 -11.63 24.77
N THR A 97 0.51 -10.66 23.87
CA THR A 97 1.71 -10.34 23.08
C THR A 97 2.84 -9.82 23.98
N TYR A 98 2.54 -8.94 24.94
CA TYR A 98 3.48 -8.48 25.95
C TYR A 98 4.03 -9.64 26.78
N GLU A 99 3.16 -10.52 27.29
CA GLU A 99 3.55 -11.68 28.08
C GLU A 99 4.55 -12.58 27.31
N PHE A 100 4.25 -12.87 26.04
CA PHE A 100 5.14 -13.64 25.17
C PHE A 100 6.52 -12.97 25.03
N LEU A 101 6.54 -11.68 24.72
CA LEU A 101 7.76 -10.92 24.47
C LEU A 101 8.61 -10.76 25.74
N ALA A 102 7.99 -10.43 26.87
CA ALA A 102 8.67 -10.30 28.16
C ALA A 102 9.33 -11.63 28.55
N ASN A 103 8.59 -12.74 28.49
CA ASN A 103 9.13 -14.05 28.81
C ASN A 103 10.26 -14.47 27.86
N ARG A 104 10.12 -14.17 26.57
CA ARG A 104 11.10 -14.53 25.54
C ARG A 104 12.42 -13.78 25.67
N TYR A 105 12.39 -12.54 26.16
CA TYR A 105 13.57 -11.65 26.19
C TYR A 105 14.10 -11.37 27.60
N GLY A 106 14.00 -12.36 28.50
CA GLY A 106 14.67 -12.34 29.81
C GLY A 106 13.85 -11.72 30.92
N GLY A 107 12.52 -11.73 30.78
CA GLY A 107 11.54 -11.29 31.75
C GLY A 107 11.37 -9.78 31.79
N GLU A 108 10.48 -9.34 32.67
CA GLU A 108 10.14 -7.92 32.80
C GLU A 108 11.37 -7.06 33.02
N LYS A 109 12.38 -7.49 33.80
CA LYS A 109 13.61 -6.73 34.07
C LYS A 109 14.31 -6.14 32.83
N ASN A 110 14.16 -6.75 31.65
CA ASN A 110 14.76 -6.25 30.41
C ASN A 110 13.83 -5.34 29.60
N VAL A 111 12.54 -5.28 29.94
CA VAL A 111 11.55 -4.44 29.27
C VAL A 111 11.71 -2.98 29.68
N LEU A 112 11.76 -2.11 28.67
CA LEU A 112 11.89 -0.67 28.80
C LEU A 112 10.57 0.06 28.57
N SER A 113 9.73 -0.42 27.67
CA SER A 113 8.44 0.18 27.32
C SER A 113 7.59 -0.85 26.55
N ALA A 114 6.27 -0.79 26.74
CA ALA A 114 5.31 -1.63 26.03
C ALA A 114 4.05 -0.82 25.66
N ASN A 115 4.25 0.30 24.96
CA ASN A 115 3.17 1.21 24.56
C ASN A 115 2.33 0.65 23.41
N VAL A 116 1.02 0.59 23.61
CA VAL A 116 0.03 0.32 22.58
C VAL A 116 -0.47 1.64 22.02
N HIS A 117 -0.26 1.85 20.73
CA HIS A 117 -0.73 3.02 19.99
C HIS A 117 -2.04 2.70 19.28
N ASN A 118 -3.10 3.42 19.64
CA ASN A 118 -4.43 3.38 19.04
C ASN A 118 -4.75 4.66 18.25
N ASP A 119 -3.80 5.57 18.14
CA ASP A 119 -3.91 6.89 17.51
C ASP A 119 -3.38 6.94 16.06
N GLU A 120 -2.91 5.81 15.53
CA GLU A 120 -2.40 5.69 14.17
C GLU A 120 -3.35 4.84 13.27
N THR A 121 -2.92 4.55 12.04
CA THR A 121 -3.70 3.80 11.04
C THR A 121 -4.22 2.44 11.55
N ARG A 122 -3.42 1.73 12.34
CA ARG A 122 -3.79 0.43 12.92
C ARG A 122 -3.25 0.32 14.34
N PRO A 123 -4.02 -0.23 15.29
CA PRO A 123 -3.52 -0.54 16.62
C PRO A 123 -2.25 -1.41 16.57
N HIS A 124 -1.22 -1.01 17.29
CA HIS A 124 0.03 -1.75 17.39
C HIS A 124 0.75 -1.49 18.72
N ILE A 125 1.54 -2.47 19.16
CA ILE A 125 2.41 -2.33 20.34
C ILE A 125 3.85 -2.09 19.91
N HIS A 126 4.49 -1.10 20.53
CA HIS A 126 5.95 -0.96 20.59
C HIS A 126 6.46 -1.63 21.86
N PHE A 127 7.21 -2.71 21.71
CA PHE A 127 7.83 -3.44 22.80
C PHE A 127 9.34 -3.22 22.77
N ALA A 128 9.80 -2.22 23.54
CA ALA A 128 11.20 -1.88 23.66
C ALA A 128 11.85 -2.64 24.83
N PHE A 129 12.99 -3.28 24.58
CA PHE A 129 13.72 -4.06 25.58
C PHE A 129 15.24 -3.98 25.39
N ILE A 130 16.00 -4.31 26.44
CA ILE A 130 17.46 -4.47 26.37
C ILE A 130 17.79 -5.93 26.04
N PRO A 131 18.50 -6.21 24.93
CA PRO A 131 18.87 -7.57 24.56
C PRO A 131 20.04 -8.05 25.42
N VAL A 132 19.73 -8.65 26.57
CA VAL A 132 20.70 -9.21 27.52
C VAL A 132 20.89 -10.70 27.28
N VAL A 133 22.15 -11.15 27.33
CA VAL A 133 22.53 -12.57 27.35
C VAL A 133 23.51 -12.85 28.47
N TRP A 134 23.56 -14.09 28.93
CA TRP A 134 24.59 -14.56 29.85
C TRP A 134 25.90 -14.85 29.10
N ASP A 135 27.02 -14.28 29.54
CA ASP A 135 28.36 -14.53 29.01
C ASP A 135 29.05 -15.62 29.85
N GLU A 136 28.97 -16.87 29.39
CA GLU A 136 29.56 -18.03 30.09
C GLU A 136 31.07 -17.89 30.36
N LYS A 137 31.80 -17.16 29.50
CA LYS A 137 33.26 -17.00 29.66
C LYS A 137 33.61 -16.05 30.78
N LYS A 138 32.73 -15.07 31.05
CA LYS A 138 32.95 -14.01 32.04
C LYS A 138 31.98 -14.08 33.21
N LEU A 139 31.11 -15.10 33.23
CA LEU A 139 30.10 -15.38 34.25
C LEU A 139 29.31 -14.12 34.65
N ARG A 140 28.78 -13.40 33.64
CA ARG A 140 28.03 -12.17 33.84
C ARG A 140 26.99 -11.94 32.75
N GLU A 141 25.95 -11.17 33.05
CA GLU A 141 25.03 -10.66 32.04
C GLU A 141 25.72 -9.58 31.18
N LYS A 142 25.46 -9.60 29.87
CA LYS A 142 25.94 -8.59 28.93
C LYS A 142 24.88 -8.19 27.92
N VAL A 143 24.99 -6.98 27.38
CA VAL A 143 24.14 -6.52 26.27
C VAL A 143 24.69 -7.03 24.94
N SER A 144 23.89 -7.79 24.19
CA SER A 144 24.25 -8.28 22.85
C SER A 144 23.02 -8.54 21.99
N ALA A 145 22.57 -7.51 21.25
CA ALA A 145 21.51 -7.66 20.24
C ALA A 145 21.85 -8.64 19.11
N LYS A 146 23.14 -8.98 18.93
CA LYS A 146 23.59 -9.99 17.97
C LYS A 146 23.29 -11.41 18.45
N GLU A 147 23.45 -11.66 19.75
CA GLU A 147 23.25 -12.97 20.36
C GLU A 147 21.79 -13.23 20.73
N VAL A 148 21.02 -12.18 21.09
CA VAL A 148 19.56 -12.31 21.30
C VAL A 148 18.82 -12.46 19.96
N LEU A 149 18.95 -11.48 19.06
CA LEU A 149 18.18 -11.41 17.81
C LEU A 149 18.96 -12.04 16.65
N THR A 150 19.15 -13.35 16.75
CA THR A 150 19.83 -14.18 15.73
C THR A 150 18.96 -14.43 14.50
N ARG A 151 19.55 -14.91 13.40
CA ARG A 151 18.78 -15.31 12.21
C ARG A 151 17.76 -16.42 12.52
N LYS A 152 18.10 -17.35 13.42
CA LYS A 152 17.19 -18.41 13.86
C LYS A 152 16.01 -17.82 14.62
N GLU A 153 16.30 -16.92 15.56
CA GLU A 153 15.28 -16.22 16.35
C GLU A 153 14.27 -15.49 15.46
N LEU A 154 14.75 -14.68 14.53
CA LEU A 154 13.89 -13.96 13.59
C LEU A 154 13.09 -14.88 12.67
N LYS A 155 13.62 -16.07 12.35
CA LYS A 155 12.94 -17.05 11.50
C LYS A 155 11.80 -17.77 12.22
N THR A 156 11.95 -18.07 13.50
CA THR A 156 10.92 -18.82 14.25
C THR A 156 9.93 -17.90 14.97
N PHE A 157 10.27 -16.62 15.16
CA PHE A 157 9.47 -15.66 15.93
C PHE A 157 7.96 -15.68 15.59
N HIS A 158 7.58 -15.52 14.31
CA HIS A 158 6.16 -15.48 13.94
C HIS A 158 5.46 -16.82 14.19
N GLN A 159 6.14 -17.94 13.99
CA GLN A 159 5.56 -19.26 14.28
C GLN A 159 5.38 -19.48 15.78
N ASP A 160 6.34 -19.03 16.58
CA ASP A 160 6.31 -19.17 18.02
C ASP A 160 5.23 -18.29 18.64
N LEU A 161 5.12 -17.03 18.19
CA LEU A 161 4.06 -16.10 18.60
C LEU A 161 2.68 -16.61 18.19
N ASP A 162 2.53 -17.10 16.95
CA ASP A 162 1.26 -17.65 16.47
C ASP A 162 0.77 -18.83 17.32
N LYS A 163 1.68 -19.77 17.63
CA LYS A 163 1.38 -20.92 18.50
C LYS A 163 1.00 -20.49 19.90
N PHE A 164 1.72 -19.52 20.47
CA PHE A 164 1.43 -19.00 21.79
C PHE A 164 0.04 -18.36 21.84
N LEU A 165 -0.27 -17.44 20.93
CA LEU A 165 -1.57 -16.75 20.91
C LEU A 165 -2.74 -17.71 20.64
N LYS A 166 -2.58 -18.69 19.73
CA LYS A 166 -3.61 -19.73 19.50
C LYS A 166 -3.86 -20.58 20.74
N LYS A 167 -2.85 -20.80 21.56
CA LYS A 167 -2.97 -21.57 22.80
C LYS A 167 -3.63 -20.76 23.91
N GLU A 168 -3.23 -19.51 24.08
CA GLU A 168 -3.63 -18.69 25.22
C GLU A 168 -4.98 -17.98 25.01
N ILE A 169 -5.30 -17.56 23.78
CA ILE A 169 -6.54 -16.84 23.44
C ILE A 169 -7.27 -17.43 22.22
N PRO A 170 -7.57 -18.75 22.19
CA PRO A 170 -8.17 -19.42 21.02
C PRO A 170 -9.56 -18.88 20.62
N TYR A 171 -10.28 -18.26 21.55
CA TYR A 171 -11.63 -17.72 21.31
C TYR A 171 -11.59 -16.39 20.53
N ILE A 172 -10.54 -15.60 20.68
CA ILE A 172 -10.28 -14.35 19.94
C ILE A 172 -9.46 -14.68 18.68
N TYR A 173 -8.36 -15.40 18.84
CA TYR A 173 -7.30 -15.52 17.84
C TYR A 173 -7.42 -16.81 17.01
N LYS A 174 -8.36 -16.81 16.06
CA LYS A 174 -8.72 -18.01 15.25
C LYS A 174 -7.88 -18.21 14.00
N GLU A 175 -7.70 -17.15 13.20
CA GLU A 175 -7.08 -17.24 11.88
C GLU A 175 -5.54 -17.36 11.95
N GLY A 176 -4.93 -16.77 12.98
CA GLY A 176 -3.49 -16.68 13.13
C GLY A 176 -2.85 -15.46 12.47
N ILE A 177 -1.55 -15.28 12.64
CA ILE A 177 -0.74 -14.21 12.02
C ILE A 177 -0.04 -14.70 10.76
N LEU A 178 -0.03 -16.02 10.54
CA LEU A 178 0.56 -16.68 9.38
C LEU A 178 -0.47 -16.72 8.24
N ASN A 179 -0.92 -15.55 7.78
CA ASN A 179 -1.93 -15.44 6.71
C ASN A 179 -1.30 -15.55 5.31
N ASP A 180 -0.24 -16.35 5.14
CA ASP A 180 0.52 -16.56 3.89
C ASP A 180 1.02 -15.27 3.18
N LYS A 181 0.86 -14.08 3.76
CA LYS A 181 1.31 -12.80 3.16
C LYS A 181 2.74 -12.39 3.58
N THR A 182 3.28 -13.00 4.63
CA THR A 182 4.60 -12.67 5.21
C THR A 182 5.47 -13.91 5.45
N ILE A 183 5.28 -14.97 4.66
CA ILE A 183 6.20 -16.10 4.65
C ILE A 183 7.31 -15.77 3.65
N GLY A 184 8.56 -15.69 4.13
CA GLY A 184 9.71 -15.60 3.24
C GLY A 184 9.68 -16.74 2.23
N VAL A 185 9.90 -16.43 0.96
CA VAL A 185 9.80 -17.38 -0.15
C VAL A 185 10.95 -18.39 -0.07
N ASP A 186 10.78 -19.41 0.77
CA ASP A 186 11.81 -20.40 1.07
C ASP A 186 11.74 -21.61 0.12
N THR A 187 10.61 -21.83 -0.59
CA THR A 187 10.44 -22.99 -1.47
C THR A 187 9.84 -22.67 -2.85
N VAL A 188 10.10 -23.56 -3.83
CA VAL A 188 9.55 -23.49 -5.21
C VAL A 188 8.03 -23.63 -5.23
N LYS A 189 7.44 -24.27 -4.22
CA LYS A 189 5.99 -24.44 -4.09
C LYS A 189 5.33 -23.09 -3.73
N ASP A 190 5.97 -22.33 -2.86
CA ASP A 190 5.51 -20.99 -2.46
C ASP A 190 5.58 -20.02 -3.65
N LEU A 191 6.66 -20.06 -4.43
CA LEU A 191 6.79 -19.28 -5.68
C LEU A 191 5.66 -19.58 -6.67
N LYS A 192 5.29 -20.85 -6.85
CA LYS A 192 4.20 -21.22 -7.75
C LYS A 192 2.83 -20.74 -7.25
N LYS A 193 2.60 -20.77 -5.93
CA LYS A 193 1.37 -20.24 -5.33
C LYS A 193 1.26 -18.73 -5.54
N TYR A 194 2.30 -17.97 -5.20
CA TYR A 194 2.32 -16.52 -5.43
C TYR A 194 2.21 -16.16 -6.90
N SER A 195 2.86 -16.89 -7.81
CA SER A 195 2.71 -16.68 -9.25
C SER A 195 1.27 -16.86 -9.72
N GLY A 196 0.53 -17.83 -9.15
CA GLY A 196 -0.89 -18.01 -9.45
C GLY A 196 -1.77 -16.90 -8.89
N GLU A 197 -1.48 -16.41 -7.69
CA GLU A 197 -2.20 -15.30 -7.07
C GLU A 197 -1.96 -13.97 -7.81
N ILE A 198 -0.71 -13.68 -8.19
CA ILE A 198 -0.34 -12.52 -9.00
C ILE A 198 -1.07 -12.57 -10.35
N GLN A 199 -1.14 -13.74 -10.98
CA GLN A 199 -1.86 -13.89 -12.24
C GLN A 199 -3.36 -13.59 -12.07
N LYS A 200 -3.99 -14.11 -11.00
CA LYS A 200 -5.40 -13.81 -10.70
C LYS A 200 -5.65 -12.32 -10.45
N GLN A 201 -4.76 -11.66 -9.73
CA GLN A 201 -4.86 -10.22 -9.48
C GLN A 201 -4.71 -9.41 -10.78
N LYS A 202 -3.78 -9.82 -11.65
CA LYS A 202 -3.64 -9.22 -12.98
C LYS A 202 -4.91 -9.38 -13.80
N ASP A 203 -5.46 -10.59 -13.87
CA ASP A 203 -6.66 -10.86 -14.65
C ASP A 203 -7.89 -10.08 -14.13
N ALA A 204 -8.01 -9.93 -12.80
CA ALA A 204 -9.05 -9.10 -12.19
C ALA A 204 -8.88 -7.62 -12.53
N MET A 205 -7.65 -7.11 -12.47
CA MET A 205 -7.36 -5.71 -12.81
C MET A 205 -7.60 -5.42 -14.30
N ASP A 206 -7.25 -6.35 -15.19
CA ASP A 206 -7.54 -6.26 -16.63
C ASP A 206 -9.06 -6.25 -16.91
N ALA A 207 -9.84 -7.00 -16.12
CA ALA A 207 -11.30 -6.99 -16.23
C ALA A 207 -11.91 -5.66 -15.77
N ASP A 208 -11.43 -5.12 -14.64
CA ASP A 208 -11.87 -3.81 -14.14
C ASP A 208 -11.53 -2.69 -15.13
N TYR A 209 -10.32 -2.71 -15.71
CA TYR A 209 -9.89 -1.75 -16.72
C TYR A 209 -10.85 -1.72 -17.93
N LYS A 210 -11.19 -2.89 -18.47
CA LYS A 210 -12.20 -3.01 -19.55
C LYS A 210 -13.57 -2.50 -19.13
N GLY A 211 -13.96 -2.70 -17.87
CA GLY A 211 -15.21 -2.18 -17.34
C GLY A 211 -15.27 -0.66 -17.31
N TYR A 212 -14.17 0.01 -16.94
CA TYR A 212 -14.06 1.46 -16.98
C TYR A 212 -14.05 2.01 -18.40
N GLU A 213 -13.30 1.38 -19.30
CA GLU A 213 -13.23 1.75 -20.73
C GLU A 213 -14.63 1.80 -21.35
N GLN A 214 -15.43 0.74 -21.16
CA GLN A 214 -16.80 0.67 -21.67
C GLN A 214 -17.74 1.73 -21.08
N LYS A 215 -17.55 2.10 -19.79
CA LYS A 215 -18.35 3.15 -19.16
C LYS A 215 -18.05 4.52 -19.75
N ILE A 216 -16.76 4.83 -19.96
CA ILE A 216 -16.32 6.08 -20.57
C ILE A 216 -16.84 6.20 -22.00
N GLU A 217 -16.71 5.15 -22.81
CA GLU A 217 -17.23 5.14 -24.19
C GLU A 217 -18.75 5.41 -24.24
N LYS A 218 -19.53 4.77 -23.37
CA LYS A 218 -20.99 5.01 -23.29
C LYS A 218 -21.33 6.46 -22.93
N GLN A 219 -20.59 7.05 -21.99
CA GLN A 219 -20.79 8.44 -21.60
C GLN A 219 -20.45 9.39 -22.75
N MET A 220 -19.34 9.17 -23.45
CA MET A 220 -18.96 9.97 -24.63
C MET A 220 -20.04 9.90 -25.73
N GLN A 221 -20.55 8.70 -26.04
CA GLN A 221 -21.62 8.53 -27.03
C GLN A 221 -22.90 9.29 -26.65
N SER A 222 -23.25 9.32 -25.35
CA SER A 222 -24.41 10.07 -24.86
C SER A 222 -24.21 11.58 -25.06
N VAL A 223 -23.03 12.10 -24.69
CA VAL A 223 -22.70 13.52 -24.83
C VAL A 223 -22.69 13.95 -26.30
N ASP A 224 -22.09 13.14 -27.19
CA ASP A 224 -22.08 13.41 -28.64
C ASP A 224 -23.50 13.49 -29.22
N LYS A 225 -24.40 12.62 -28.76
CA LYS A 225 -25.80 12.62 -29.20
C LYS A 225 -26.53 13.89 -28.77
N GLU A 226 -26.36 14.31 -27.52
CA GLU A 226 -26.96 15.55 -27.01
C GLU A 226 -26.41 16.79 -27.71
N LEU A 227 -25.09 16.85 -27.92
CA LEU A 227 -24.43 17.94 -28.64
C LEU A 227 -24.97 18.06 -30.08
N LYS A 228 -25.13 16.93 -30.77
CA LYS A 228 -25.69 16.89 -32.13
C LYS A 228 -27.13 17.41 -32.17
N SER A 229 -27.97 16.99 -31.22
CA SER A 229 -29.36 17.46 -31.11
C SER A 229 -29.46 18.97 -30.92
N LYS A 230 -28.70 19.53 -29.97
CA LYS A 230 -28.67 20.98 -29.71
C LYS A 230 -28.15 21.77 -30.91
N LYS A 231 -27.14 21.25 -31.61
CA LYS A 231 -26.61 21.87 -32.84
C LYS A 231 -27.66 21.93 -33.95
N ASP A 232 -28.44 20.87 -34.12
CA ASP A 232 -29.51 20.81 -35.13
C ASP A 232 -30.66 21.79 -34.81
N GLU A 233 -31.02 21.95 -33.54
CA GLU A 233 -31.99 22.97 -33.09
C GLU A 233 -31.51 24.40 -33.42
N LEU A 234 -30.25 24.71 -33.10
CA LEU A 234 -29.64 26.01 -33.40
C LEU A 234 -29.60 26.30 -34.91
N LEU A 235 -29.24 25.30 -35.72
CA LEU A 235 -29.21 25.41 -37.19
C LEU A 235 -30.60 25.67 -37.78
N LYS A 236 -31.65 25.03 -37.25
CA LYS A 236 -33.04 25.27 -37.68
C LYS A 236 -33.47 26.70 -37.38
N LEU A 237 -33.14 27.21 -36.20
CA LEU A 237 -33.44 28.59 -35.80
C LEU A 237 -32.68 29.61 -36.65
N SER A 238 -31.38 29.39 -36.88
CA SER A 238 -30.56 30.26 -37.73
C SER A 238 -31.10 30.35 -39.17
N ARG A 239 -31.55 29.23 -39.75
CA ARG A 239 -32.15 29.21 -41.10
C ARG A 239 -33.53 29.87 -41.19
N ALA A 240 -34.28 29.92 -40.08
CA ALA A 240 -35.60 30.52 -40.04
C ALA A 240 -35.58 32.05 -39.99
N LEU A 241 -34.43 32.65 -39.64
CA LEU A 241 -34.27 34.10 -39.58
C LEU A 241 -33.96 34.67 -40.97
N PRO A 242 -34.78 35.60 -41.50
CA PRO A 242 -34.48 36.26 -42.77
C PRO A 242 -33.25 37.17 -42.62
N GLN A 243 -32.31 37.12 -43.57
CA GLN A 243 -31.15 38.02 -43.59
C GLN A 243 -31.54 39.50 -43.74
N THR A 244 -32.66 39.78 -44.41
CA THR A 244 -33.24 41.11 -44.58
C THR A 244 -34.75 41.04 -44.43
N PHE A 245 -35.34 41.96 -43.65
CA PHE A 245 -36.79 42.04 -43.48
C PHE A 245 -37.38 43.16 -44.34
N ASN A 246 -38.05 42.80 -45.43
CA ASN A 246 -38.68 43.75 -46.35
C ASN A 246 -40.13 44.00 -45.93
N LEU A 247 -40.41 45.21 -45.43
CA LEU A 247 -41.76 45.59 -44.98
C LEU A 247 -42.61 46.07 -46.17
N LYS A 248 -43.74 45.41 -46.41
CA LYS A 248 -44.72 45.89 -47.41
C LYS A 248 -45.62 46.96 -46.81
N VAL A 249 -45.43 48.19 -47.27
CA VAL A 249 -46.23 49.36 -46.88
C VAL A 249 -47.40 49.55 -47.87
N LYS A 250 -48.58 49.88 -47.34
CA LYS A 250 -49.78 50.21 -48.15
C LYS A 250 -49.77 51.64 -48.67
N GLY A 251 -48.96 52.51 -48.07
CA GLY A 251 -48.84 53.92 -48.41
C GLY A 251 -48.33 54.73 -47.22
N LYS A 252 -48.31 56.05 -47.37
CA LYS A 252 -48.04 56.97 -46.27
C LYS A 252 -49.33 57.54 -45.73
N GLU A 253 -49.38 57.72 -44.42
CA GLU A 253 -50.48 58.42 -43.78
C GLU A 253 -50.48 59.88 -44.22
N LYS A 254 -51.67 60.38 -44.56
CA LYS A 254 -51.91 61.75 -44.97
C LYS A 254 -52.83 62.39 -43.96
N LYS A 255 -52.42 63.55 -43.45
CA LYS A 255 -53.25 64.38 -42.58
C LYS A 255 -53.79 65.53 -43.39
N THR A 256 -55.10 65.66 -43.35
CA THR A 256 -55.80 66.75 -44.03
C THR A 256 -56.20 67.78 -43.00
N GLU A 257 -55.68 69.00 -43.15
CA GLU A 257 -55.98 70.12 -42.27
C GLU A 257 -56.71 71.21 -43.06
N VAL A 258 -57.77 71.75 -42.47
CA VAL A 258 -58.55 72.84 -43.07
C VAL A 258 -57.95 74.16 -42.60
N VAL A 259 -57.21 74.82 -43.49
CA VAL A 259 -56.57 76.10 -43.21
C VAL A 259 -57.49 77.22 -43.69
N LYS A 260 -57.82 78.17 -42.81
CA LYS A 260 -58.61 79.35 -43.18
C LYS A 260 -57.73 80.33 -43.96
N THR A 261 -58.09 80.60 -45.21
CA THR A 261 -57.37 81.52 -46.10
C THR A 261 -58.09 82.88 -46.28
N GLY A 262 -59.25 83.08 -45.65
CA GLY A 262 -59.97 84.38 -45.61
C GLY A 262 -61.29 84.35 -44.83
N LEU A 263 -62.01 85.49 -44.78
CA LEU A 263 -63.17 85.70 -43.87
C LEU A 263 -64.36 84.74 -44.08
N PHE A 264 -64.44 84.05 -45.22
CA PHE A 264 -65.42 82.98 -45.50
C PHE A 264 -64.84 81.88 -46.41
N LYS A 265 -63.51 81.75 -46.48
CA LYS A 265 -62.83 80.78 -47.36
C LYS A 265 -61.87 79.91 -46.55
N SER A 266 -61.97 78.61 -46.74
CA SER A 266 -61.07 77.61 -46.18
C SER A 266 -60.52 76.73 -47.29
N GLU A 267 -59.24 76.44 -47.22
CA GLU A 267 -58.56 75.52 -48.13
C GLU A 267 -58.20 74.24 -47.38
N THR A 268 -58.33 73.12 -48.07
CA THR A 268 -58.00 71.81 -47.53
C THR A 268 -56.58 71.47 -47.96
N VAL A 269 -55.65 71.45 -47.01
CA VAL A 269 -54.25 71.11 -47.28
C VAL A 269 -54.01 69.70 -46.77
N THR A 270 -53.61 68.81 -47.67
CA THR A 270 -53.26 67.42 -47.34
C THR A 270 -51.74 67.25 -47.35
N ASN A 271 -51.16 66.99 -46.19
CA ASN A 271 -49.72 66.76 -46.03
C ASN A 271 -49.46 65.31 -45.62
N GLU A 272 -48.38 64.70 -46.11
CA GLU A 272 -47.92 63.40 -45.62
C GLU A 272 -47.36 63.56 -44.20
N THR A 273 -47.76 62.69 -43.27
CA THR A 273 -47.34 62.79 -41.86
C THR A 273 -45.94 62.21 -41.60
N GLY A 274 -45.37 61.51 -42.58
CA GLY A 274 -44.14 60.73 -42.43
C GLY A 274 -44.35 59.31 -41.89
N ASN A 275 -45.57 58.96 -41.44
CA ASN A 275 -45.90 57.62 -40.97
C ASN A 275 -46.25 56.68 -42.13
N TRP A 276 -45.81 55.42 -42.02
CA TRP A 276 -46.11 54.37 -43.00
C TRP A 276 -47.31 53.54 -42.56
N ILE A 277 -48.26 53.33 -43.48
CA ILE A 277 -49.42 52.47 -43.24
C ILE A 277 -49.03 51.03 -43.56
N VAL A 278 -49.13 50.16 -42.57
CA VAL A 278 -48.80 48.74 -42.67
C VAL A 278 -50.05 47.92 -42.38
N SER A 279 -50.22 46.79 -43.06
CA SER A 279 -51.35 45.90 -42.74
C SER A 279 -51.13 45.14 -41.43
N ASP A 280 -52.21 44.80 -40.74
CA ASP A 280 -52.18 43.92 -39.56
C ASP A 280 -51.42 42.61 -39.79
N GLY A 281 -51.55 42.03 -40.99
CA GLY A 281 -50.83 40.82 -41.36
C GLY A 281 -49.31 41.02 -41.43
N GLU A 282 -48.86 42.14 -41.96
CA GLU A 282 -47.44 42.52 -42.00
C GLU A 282 -46.90 42.87 -40.60
N MET A 283 -47.71 43.54 -39.78
CA MET A 283 -47.35 43.84 -38.39
C MET A 283 -47.18 42.55 -37.58
N ARG A 284 -48.09 41.57 -37.74
CA ARG A 284 -47.96 40.25 -37.10
C ARG A 284 -46.73 39.48 -37.59
N ARG A 285 -46.40 39.54 -38.88
CA ARG A 285 -45.16 38.97 -39.43
C ARG A 285 -43.92 39.59 -38.79
N MET A 286 -43.86 40.91 -38.71
CA MET A 286 -42.74 41.64 -38.11
C MET A 286 -42.58 41.29 -36.64
N GLN A 287 -43.68 41.25 -35.87
CA GLN A 287 -43.66 40.82 -34.47
C GLN A 287 -43.17 39.38 -34.30
N LYS A 288 -43.53 38.46 -35.21
CA LYS A 288 -43.04 37.08 -35.16
C LYS A 288 -41.52 37.03 -35.38
N VAL A 289 -41.01 37.70 -36.40
CA VAL A 289 -39.56 37.74 -36.69
C VAL A 289 -38.79 38.39 -35.54
N LEU A 290 -39.30 39.48 -34.96
CA LEU A 290 -38.68 40.13 -33.80
C LEU A 290 -38.66 39.23 -32.56
N ARG A 291 -39.75 38.50 -32.29
CA ARG A 291 -39.78 37.51 -31.18
C ARG A 291 -38.78 36.39 -31.41
N ASP A 292 -38.75 35.81 -32.61
CA ASP A 292 -37.83 34.71 -32.95
C ASP A 292 -36.36 35.19 -32.86
N ALA A 293 -36.05 36.40 -33.32
CA ALA A 293 -34.72 37.00 -33.23
C ALA A 293 -34.32 37.32 -31.78
N ASN A 294 -35.24 37.86 -30.98
CA ASN A 294 -34.97 38.17 -29.57
C ASN A 294 -34.78 36.89 -28.75
N PHE A 295 -35.56 35.84 -29.03
CA PHE A 295 -35.36 34.52 -28.43
C PHE A 295 -33.97 33.95 -28.76
N VAL A 296 -33.53 33.99 -30.03
CA VAL A 296 -32.18 33.53 -30.40
C VAL A 296 -31.08 34.33 -29.71
N LYS A 297 -31.25 35.65 -29.57
CA LYS A 297 -30.33 36.50 -28.83
C LYS A 297 -30.28 36.15 -27.34
N GLU A 298 -31.43 36.00 -26.69
CA GLU A 298 -31.51 35.60 -25.27
C GLU A 298 -30.97 34.19 -25.04
N ASP A 299 -31.20 33.26 -25.96
CA ASP A 299 -30.68 31.90 -25.93
C ASP A 299 -29.15 31.87 -26.06
N TYR A 300 -28.60 32.67 -26.98
CA TYR A 300 -27.16 32.86 -27.14
C TYR A 300 -26.51 33.52 -25.92
N GLU A 301 -27.12 34.59 -25.39
CA GLU A 301 -26.65 35.24 -24.15
C GLU A 301 -26.76 34.28 -22.94
N ARG A 302 -27.81 33.45 -22.87
CA ARG A 302 -27.93 32.40 -21.85
C ARG A 302 -26.83 31.35 -22.00
N LEU A 303 -26.51 30.91 -23.22
CA LEU A 303 -25.41 29.97 -23.49
C LEU A 303 -24.04 30.55 -23.11
N GLN A 304 -23.85 31.87 -23.25
CA GLN A 304 -22.64 32.55 -22.80
C GLN A 304 -22.55 32.73 -21.27
N ARG A 305 -23.70 32.80 -20.58
CA ARG A 305 -23.79 32.97 -19.12
C ARG A 305 -23.96 31.67 -18.35
N THR A 306 -24.42 30.61 -19.00
CA THR A 306 -24.44 29.26 -18.42
C THR A 306 -23.01 28.79 -18.30
N ASP A 307 -22.73 28.04 -17.24
CA ASP A 307 -21.37 27.68 -16.87
C ASP A 307 -20.70 26.73 -17.88
N LEU A 308 -21.33 26.41 -19.01
CA LEU A 308 -20.82 25.56 -20.08
C LEU A 308 -19.43 25.95 -20.56
N VAL A 309 -19.09 27.24 -20.66
CA VAL A 309 -17.73 27.67 -21.06
C VAL A 309 -16.72 27.35 -19.95
N LYS A 310 -17.11 27.52 -18.69
CA LYS A 310 -16.27 27.22 -17.53
C LYS A 310 -16.19 25.71 -17.29
N GLU A 311 -17.29 24.98 -17.38
CA GLU A 311 -17.38 23.52 -17.35
C GLU A 311 -16.57 22.90 -18.48
N ASN A 312 -16.61 23.46 -19.70
CA ASN A 312 -15.78 22.97 -20.80
C ASN A 312 -14.29 23.26 -20.58
N LYS A 313 -13.96 24.41 -19.97
CA LYS A 313 -12.59 24.71 -19.52
C LYS A 313 -12.14 23.73 -18.43
N GLU A 314 -12.95 23.51 -17.41
CA GLU A 314 -12.70 22.55 -16.33
C GLU A 314 -12.59 21.11 -16.85
N LEU A 315 -13.39 20.74 -17.85
CA LEU A 315 -13.29 19.44 -18.53
C LEU A 315 -11.99 19.32 -19.32
N HIS A 316 -11.58 20.36 -20.05
CA HIS A 316 -10.27 20.39 -20.71
C HIS A 316 -9.12 20.26 -19.70
N ASP A 317 -9.17 20.99 -18.59
CA ASP A 317 -8.16 20.91 -17.54
C ASP A 317 -8.13 19.52 -16.90
N LYS A 318 -9.29 18.90 -16.67
CA LYS A 318 -9.41 17.51 -16.19
C LYS A 318 -8.86 16.50 -17.20
N VAL A 319 -9.16 16.66 -18.49
CA VAL A 319 -8.65 15.79 -19.56
C VAL A 319 -7.14 15.90 -19.67
N ASN A 320 -6.58 17.11 -19.62
CA ASN A 320 -5.14 17.32 -19.66
C ASN A 320 -4.45 16.68 -18.43
N SER A 321 -5.00 16.90 -17.23
CA SER A 321 -4.50 16.28 -16.01
C SER A 321 -4.57 14.75 -16.05
N LEU A 322 -5.66 14.20 -16.58
CA LEU A 322 -5.81 12.75 -16.75
C LEU A 322 -4.82 12.20 -17.77
N ALA A 323 -4.58 12.92 -18.88
CA ALA A 323 -3.59 12.54 -19.89
C ALA A 323 -2.17 12.55 -19.30
N ASP A 324 -1.80 13.56 -18.52
CA ASP A 324 -0.53 13.62 -17.82
C ASP A 324 -0.37 12.46 -16.82
N GLY A 325 -1.42 12.16 -16.06
CA GLY A 325 -1.46 10.99 -15.16
C GLY A 325 -1.31 9.67 -15.91
N TYR A 326 -1.95 9.52 -17.07
CA TYR A 326 -1.85 8.34 -17.92
C TYR A 326 -0.44 8.16 -18.49
N VAL A 327 0.18 9.23 -18.98
CA VAL A 327 1.57 9.22 -19.46
C VAL A 327 2.52 8.84 -18.32
N LYS A 328 2.33 9.39 -17.12
CA LYS A 328 3.12 9.03 -15.94
C LYS A 328 2.98 7.55 -15.58
N ALA A 329 1.75 7.02 -15.57
CA ALA A 329 1.49 5.60 -15.30
C ALA A 329 2.13 4.68 -16.35
N ILE A 330 2.09 5.06 -17.64
CA ILE A 330 2.79 4.32 -18.71
C ILE A 330 4.30 4.29 -18.46
N ASN A 331 4.90 5.43 -18.11
CA ASN A 331 6.33 5.51 -17.84
C ASN A 331 6.71 4.65 -16.62
N GLU A 332 5.96 4.74 -15.53
CA GLU A 332 6.17 3.90 -14.33
C GLU A 332 6.03 2.40 -14.65
N ASN A 333 5.03 2.03 -15.45
CA ASN A 333 4.84 0.63 -15.84
C ASN A 333 5.97 0.14 -16.76
N THR A 334 6.50 1.02 -17.62
CA THR A 334 7.66 0.72 -18.48
C THR A 334 8.91 0.49 -17.64
N ASP A 335 9.19 1.37 -16.66
CA ASP A 335 10.29 1.23 -15.70
C ASP A 335 10.18 -0.06 -14.88
N LEU A 336 8.96 -0.40 -14.43
CA LEU A 336 8.70 -1.65 -13.71
C LEU A 336 8.94 -2.87 -14.59
N HIS A 337 8.53 -2.83 -15.86
CA HIS A 337 8.81 -3.89 -16.82
C HIS A 337 10.31 -4.08 -17.04
N GLU A 338 11.08 -2.98 -17.11
CA GLU A 338 12.53 -3.03 -17.27
C GLU A 338 13.22 -3.62 -16.04
N LYS A 339 12.87 -3.15 -14.84
CA LYS A 339 13.34 -3.72 -13.56
C LYS A 339 13.00 -5.20 -13.43
N ASN A 340 11.77 -5.59 -13.80
CA ASN A 340 11.38 -7.00 -13.80
C ASN A 340 12.23 -7.84 -14.76
N ARG A 341 12.57 -7.28 -15.92
CA ARG A 341 13.46 -7.95 -16.88
C ARG A 341 14.88 -8.11 -16.34
N GLU A 342 15.41 -7.11 -15.65
CA GLU A 342 16.71 -7.18 -14.98
C GLU A 342 16.73 -8.24 -13.87
N LEU A 343 15.73 -8.23 -12.99
CA LEU A 343 15.56 -9.25 -11.95
C LEU A 343 15.46 -10.66 -12.54
N CYS A 344 14.76 -10.84 -13.66
CA CYS A 344 14.70 -12.13 -14.34
C CYS A 344 16.08 -12.60 -14.83
N LYS A 345 16.92 -11.68 -15.33
CA LYS A 345 18.30 -12.00 -15.73
C LYS A 345 19.15 -12.37 -14.51
N GLU A 346 19.06 -11.63 -13.42
CA GLU A 346 19.78 -11.93 -12.18
C GLU A 346 19.38 -13.29 -11.60
N ILE A 347 18.07 -13.57 -11.53
CA ILE A 347 17.55 -14.86 -11.08
C ILE A 347 18.09 -16.00 -11.95
N SER A 348 18.17 -15.80 -13.27
CA SER A 348 18.70 -16.79 -14.20
C SER A 348 20.20 -17.03 -13.96
N SER A 349 20.98 -15.97 -13.74
CA SER A 349 22.40 -16.05 -13.37
C SER A 349 22.62 -16.76 -12.04
N LEU A 350 21.84 -16.43 -11.01
CA LEU A 350 21.91 -17.07 -9.69
C LEU A 350 21.55 -18.55 -9.77
N LYS A 351 20.53 -18.92 -10.56
CA LYS A 351 20.18 -20.33 -10.81
C LYS A 351 21.34 -21.10 -11.45
N ALA A 352 22.06 -20.49 -12.40
CA ALA A 352 23.24 -21.10 -13.01
C ALA A 352 24.36 -21.31 -11.98
N HIS A 353 24.70 -20.27 -11.19
CA HIS A 353 25.71 -20.39 -10.14
C HIS A 353 25.36 -21.44 -9.08
N ILE A 354 24.10 -21.54 -8.66
CA ILE A 354 23.65 -22.57 -7.71
C ILE A 354 23.81 -23.96 -8.31
N LYS A 355 23.54 -24.13 -9.61
CA LYS A 355 23.73 -25.41 -10.31
C LYS A 355 25.20 -25.82 -10.29
N ASP A 356 26.10 -24.90 -10.63
CA ASP A 356 27.55 -25.16 -10.63
C ASP A 356 28.07 -25.45 -9.22
N LEU A 357 27.61 -24.71 -8.21
CA LEU A 357 28.00 -24.94 -6.82
C LEU A 357 27.55 -26.32 -6.33
N LYS A 358 26.35 -26.77 -6.71
CA LYS A 358 25.87 -28.12 -6.39
C LYS A 358 26.76 -29.19 -7.02
N GLU A 359 27.18 -29.00 -8.26
CA GLU A 359 28.07 -29.95 -8.94
C GLU A 359 29.45 -29.98 -8.26
N ASN A 360 30.00 -28.81 -7.92
CA ASN A 360 31.26 -28.70 -7.18
C ASN A 360 31.20 -29.38 -5.80
N VAL A 361 30.12 -29.19 -5.04
CA VAL A 361 29.91 -29.87 -3.75
C VAL A 361 29.83 -31.38 -3.93
N LYS A 362 29.18 -31.85 -5.01
CA LYS A 362 29.09 -33.27 -5.33
C LYS A 362 30.45 -33.88 -5.65
N VAL A 363 31.26 -33.19 -6.45
CA VAL A 363 32.65 -33.59 -6.76
C VAL A 363 33.51 -33.60 -5.49
N LEU A 364 33.42 -32.55 -4.67
CA LEU A 364 34.15 -32.44 -3.41
C LEU A 364 33.78 -33.58 -2.46
N TYR A 365 32.50 -33.89 -2.33
CA TYR A 365 32.01 -35.02 -1.54
C TYR A 365 32.58 -36.35 -2.04
N PHE A 366 32.56 -36.58 -3.36
CA PHE A 366 33.07 -37.82 -3.95
C PHE A 366 34.58 -37.98 -3.74
N ASN A 367 35.35 -36.91 -3.93
CA ASN A 367 36.79 -36.89 -3.70
C ASN A 367 37.13 -37.09 -2.21
N THR A 368 36.42 -36.40 -1.31
CA THR A 368 36.62 -36.52 0.15
C THR A 368 36.30 -37.94 0.61
N LYS A 369 35.20 -38.52 0.13
CA LYS A 369 34.82 -39.92 0.39
C LYS A 369 35.88 -40.91 -0.09
N LYS A 370 36.46 -40.68 -1.27
CA LYS A 370 37.53 -41.53 -1.84
C LYS A 370 38.82 -41.45 -1.02
N VAL A 371 39.23 -40.26 -0.60
CA VAL A 371 40.47 -40.05 0.19
C VAL A 371 40.33 -40.58 1.61
N LEU A 372 39.22 -40.27 2.29
CA LEU A 372 38.95 -40.77 3.64
C LEU A 372 38.70 -42.27 3.64
N GLY A 373 38.02 -42.80 2.61
CA GLY A 373 37.82 -44.24 2.42
C GLY A 373 39.15 -45.00 2.36
N LYS A 374 40.10 -44.54 1.54
CA LYS A 374 41.45 -45.13 1.47
C LYS A 374 42.22 -45.05 2.79
N HIS A 375 42.14 -43.92 3.50
CA HIS A 375 42.79 -43.79 4.81
C HIS A 375 42.16 -44.72 5.86
N PHE A 376 40.84 -44.89 5.85
CA PHE A 376 40.14 -45.80 6.76
C PHE A 376 40.36 -47.28 6.44
N GLU A 377 40.66 -47.64 5.19
CA GLU A 377 41.09 -48.98 4.81
C GLU A 377 42.51 -49.27 5.29
N LEU A 378 43.46 -48.37 5.02
CA LEU A 378 44.84 -48.47 5.51
C LEU A 378 44.92 -48.53 7.04
N PHE A 379 44.12 -47.71 7.73
CA PHE A 379 44.03 -47.72 9.18
C PHE A 379 43.43 -49.04 9.69
N ARG A 380 42.41 -49.60 9.01
CA ARG A 380 41.85 -50.90 9.37
C ARG A 380 42.84 -52.04 9.16
N GLU A 381 43.64 -52.02 8.10
CA GLU A 381 44.70 -53.01 7.88
C GLU A 381 45.78 -52.93 8.96
N LEU A 382 46.24 -51.73 9.30
CA LEU A 382 47.19 -51.50 10.39
C LEU A 382 46.66 -52.04 11.72
N VAL A 383 45.43 -51.67 12.10
CA VAL A 383 44.80 -52.14 13.33
C VAL A 383 44.60 -53.66 13.33
N LYS A 384 44.26 -54.27 12.19
CA LYS A 384 44.14 -55.73 12.08
C LYS A 384 45.49 -56.42 12.29
N ASN A 385 46.53 -55.95 11.61
CA ASN A 385 47.88 -56.51 11.71
C ASN A 385 48.44 -56.39 13.13
N GLU A 386 48.18 -55.28 13.82
CA GLU A 386 48.60 -55.06 15.21
C GLU A 386 47.87 -55.97 16.23
N LEU A 387 46.60 -56.29 15.95
CA LEU A 387 45.76 -57.12 16.83
C LEU A 387 45.93 -58.62 16.58
N ASP A 388 46.17 -59.04 15.34
CA ASP A 388 46.49 -60.44 15.00
C ASP A 388 47.86 -60.88 15.59
N MET A 389 48.82 -59.95 15.73
CA MET A 389 50.10 -60.23 16.38
C MET A 389 50.02 -60.50 17.89
N LYS A 390 48.94 -60.08 18.57
CA LYS A 390 48.80 -60.21 20.04
C LYS A 390 47.83 -61.32 20.47
N GLY A 391 47.17 -62.01 19.55
CA GLY A 391 46.24 -63.09 19.89
C GLY A 391 45.07 -62.66 20.78
N ILE A 392 44.71 -61.37 20.79
CA ILE A 392 43.65 -60.81 21.63
C ILE A 392 42.34 -60.85 20.82
N ASP A 393 41.38 -61.63 21.30
CA ASP A 393 40.03 -61.73 20.72
C ASP A 393 39.37 -60.34 20.65
N ASN A 394 39.21 -59.83 19.43
CA ASN A 394 39.01 -58.41 19.14
C ASN A 394 37.60 -57.94 19.51
N GLN A 395 37.45 -57.46 20.75
CA GLN A 395 36.18 -56.98 21.32
C GLN A 395 35.55 -55.84 20.51
N PHE A 396 36.37 -55.04 19.82
CA PHE A 396 35.91 -54.01 18.89
C PHE A 396 35.22 -54.58 17.64
N ASP A 397 35.72 -55.68 17.08
CA ASP A 397 35.11 -56.31 15.88
C ASP A 397 33.76 -56.98 16.23
N ARG A 398 33.64 -57.53 17.45
CA ARG A 398 32.35 -58.00 18.01
C ARG A 398 31.35 -56.87 18.18
N ASN A 399 31.75 -55.75 18.77
CA ASN A 399 30.86 -54.61 18.97
C ASN A 399 30.47 -53.96 17.65
N TYR A 400 31.41 -53.79 16.71
CA TYR A 400 31.15 -53.29 15.36
C TYR A 400 30.15 -54.16 14.59
N LYS A 401 30.33 -55.50 14.62
CA LYS A 401 29.36 -56.44 14.02
C LYS A 401 27.99 -56.37 14.68
N LYS A 402 27.92 -56.11 15.99
CA LYS A 402 26.66 -55.88 16.74
C LYS A 402 25.98 -54.57 16.32
N GLU A 403 26.75 -53.49 16.20
CA GLU A 403 26.30 -52.16 15.78
C GLU A 403 25.76 -52.18 14.33
N ILE A 404 26.48 -52.83 13.40
CA ILE A 404 26.04 -52.97 12.01
C ILE A 404 24.79 -53.84 11.89
N LYS A 405 24.63 -54.85 12.75
CA LYS A 405 23.39 -55.65 12.80
C LYS A 405 22.19 -54.83 13.28
N ASN A 406 22.42 -53.86 14.18
CA ASN A 406 21.40 -52.94 14.68
C ASN A 406 21.07 -51.81 13.67
N GLN A 407 22.03 -51.38 12.85
CA GLN A 407 21.78 -50.35 11.82
C GLN A 407 21.00 -50.87 10.59
N ARG A 408 21.03 -52.18 10.30
CA ARG A 408 20.28 -52.77 9.17
C ARG A 408 18.75 -52.67 9.29
N GLY A 409 18.21 -52.22 10.43
CA GLY A 409 16.78 -51.97 10.61
C GLY A 409 16.30 -50.57 10.20
N TYR A 410 17.20 -49.62 9.94
CA TYR A 410 16.83 -48.20 9.73
C TYR A 410 16.83 -47.74 8.27
N ASP A 411 17.28 -48.56 7.31
CA ASP A 411 17.36 -48.22 5.88
C ASP A 411 16.21 -48.79 5.02
N MET A 412 15.12 -49.28 5.65
CA MET A 412 13.95 -49.85 4.93
C MET A 412 12.74 -48.90 4.83
N GLU A 413 12.85 -47.63 5.20
CA GLU A 413 11.83 -46.63 4.87
C GLU A 413 12.46 -45.29 4.45
N ARG A 414 12.64 -45.11 3.14
CA ARG A 414 12.48 -43.81 2.48
C ARG A 414 12.25 -43.95 0.98
#